data_AF-A0AA39DFF8-F1
#
_entry.id   AF-A0AA39DFF8-F1
#
_cell.length_a   1.000
_cell.length_b   1.000
_cell.length_c   1.000
_cell.angle_alpha   90.00
_cell.angle_beta   90.00
_cell.angle_gamma   90.00
#
_symmetry.space_group_name_H-M   'P 1'
#
loop_
_entity.id
_entity.type
_entity.pdbx_description
1 polymer ?
#
loop_
_entity_poly.entity_id
_entity_poly.type
_entity_poly.pdbx_seq_one_letter_code
_entity_poly.pdbx_strand_id
1 'polypeptide(L)'
;MELNHAIQRFLPGTHNAIDGRLSEESINFKLGRDLPAKIEDNIEEFCKKLVEKAGLVEFNDLFWAVHPGGPAILNRLESTLKLRSEKLECSRRALMDYGNVSSNTIFYVMEYMREGLKRKGGEEWGLALAFGPGITFEGILIRSLRQRTICMHISCIFICFLGWTHMSWNVLGYGHCLQYFKFN
;
A
#
# COMPACT_ATOMS: atom_id res chain seq x y z
N MET A 1 -4.38 11.32 -9.85
CA MET A 1 -3.85 11.24 -8.48
C MET A 1 -2.47 11.85 -8.49
N GLU A 2 -2.14 12.63 -7.46
CA GLU A 2 -0.88 13.32 -7.25
C GLU A 2 -0.32 12.91 -5.89
N LEU A 3 0.97 12.62 -5.82
CA LEU A 3 1.66 12.36 -4.56
C LEU A 3 1.91 13.69 -3.86
N ASN A 4 1.43 13.84 -2.63
CA ASN A 4 1.69 15.04 -1.84
C ASN A 4 2.97 14.88 -1.01
N HIS A 5 3.07 13.84 -0.20
CA HIS A 5 4.30 13.47 0.51
C HIS A 5 4.27 12.00 0.95
N ALA A 6 5.44 11.47 1.28
CA ALA A 6 5.63 10.11 1.77
C ALA A 6 6.39 10.12 3.09
N ILE A 7 6.06 9.17 3.97
CA ILE A 7 6.82 8.89 5.18
C ILE A 7 7.12 7.40 5.28
N GLN A 8 8.25 7.08 5.90
CA GLN A 8 8.64 5.72 6.24
C GLN A 8 8.99 5.68 7.72
N ARG A 9 8.55 4.64 8.43
CA ARG A 9 8.89 4.41 9.84
C ARG A 9 9.20 2.95 10.08
N PHE A 10 10.42 2.69 10.53
CA PHE A 10 10.82 1.39 11.06
C PHE A 10 10.37 1.25 12.51
N LEU A 11 9.82 0.10 12.88
CA LEU A 11 9.50 -0.22 14.27
C LEU A 11 10.69 -0.91 14.96
N PRO A 12 11.29 -0.33 16.01
CA PRO A 12 12.38 -0.97 16.74
C PRO A 12 11.96 -2.31 17.36
N GLY A 13 12.86 -3.29 17.37
CA GLY A 13 12.60 -4.61 17.97
C GLY A 13 11.74 -5.55 17.13
N THR A 14 11.30 -5.17 15.93
CA THR A 14 10.42 -6.01 15.09
C THR A 14 11.12 -6.69 13.91
N HIS A 15 12.45 -6.75 13.94
CA HIS A 15 13.33 -7.37 12.94
C HIS A 15 12.86 -8.74 12.40
N ASN A 16 12.33 -9.63 13.26
CA ASN A 16 11.90 -10.98 12.86
C ASN A 16 10.40 -11.11 12.51
N ALA A 17 9.62 -10.04 12.57
CA ALA A 17 8.17 -10.12 12.36
C ALA A 17 7.79 -10.24 10.88
N ILE A 18 8.67 -9.83 9.97
CA ILE A 18 8.60 -10.15 8.55
C ILE A 18 10.04 -10.53 8.17
N ASP A 19 10.32 -11.84 8.16
CA ASP A 19 11.64 -12.41 7.89
C ASP A 19 11.68 -12.93 6.45
N GLY A 20 12.59 -12.38 5.64
CA GLY A 20 12.86 -12.82 4.28
C GLY A 20 14.17 -13.58 4.23
N ARG A 21 14.13 -14.88 3.94
CA ARG A 21 15.32 -15.71 3.80
C ARG A 21 15.54 -16.07 2.34
N LEU A 22 16.71 -15.73 1.83
CA LEU A 22 17.20 -16.21 0.54
C LEU A 22 17.83 -17.60 0.76
N SER A 23 17.40 -18.58 -0.03
CA SER A 23 18.09 -19.86 -0.21
C SER A 23 18.49 -20.04 -1.67
N GLU A 24 19.32 -21.04 -1.96
CA GLU A 24 19.75 -21.37 -3.33
C GLU A 24 18.57 -21.74 -4.24
N GLU A 25 17.44 -22.17 -3.66
CA GLU A 25 16.26 -22.65 -4.38
C GLU A 25 15.11 -21.62 -4.41
N SER A 26 15.01 -20.71 -3.44
CA SER A 26 13.88 -19.77 -3.33
C SER A 26 14.11 -18.61 -2.36
N ILE A 27 13.25 -17.59 -2.46
CA ILE A 27 13.08 -16.58 -1.41
C ILE A 27 11.86 -16.97 -0.56
N ASN A 28 12.07 -17.18 0.73
CA ASN A 28 11.01 -17.55 1.68
C ASN A 28 10.69 -16.38 2.61
N PHE A 29 9.44 -15.94 2.59
CA PHE A 29 8.94 -14.93 3.53
C PHE A 29 8.12 -15.58 4.64
N LYS A 30 8.50 -15.31 5.89
CA LYS A 30 7.73 -15.69 7.07
C LYS A 30 7.14 -14.46 7.72
N LEU A 31 5.80 -14.43 7.77
CA LEU A 31 5.05 -13.43 8.51
C LEU A 31 4.90 -13.93 9.95
N GLY A 32 5.41 -13.16 10.90
CA GLY A 32 5.24 -13.40 12.33
C GLY A 32 3.76 -13.33 12.71
N ARG A 33 3.32 -14.20 13.63
CA ARG A 33 1.93 -14.24 14.10
C ARG A 33 1.52 -12.96 14.84
N ASP A 34 2.49 -12.21 15.34
CA ASP A 34 2.37 -10.94 16.06
C ASP A 34 2.30 -9.71 15.14
N LEU A 35 2.51 -9.87 13.83
CA LEU A 35 2.49 -8.78 12.86
C LEU A 35 1.19 -7.94 12.91
N PRO A 36 -0.02 -8.54 12.89
CA PRO A 36 -1.25 -7.74 12.91
C PRO A 36 -1.40 -6.90 14.19
N ALA A 37 -0.97 -7.43 15.34
CA ALA A 37 -1.01 -6.72 16.61
C ALA A 37 -0.02 -5.53 16.62
N LYS A 38 1.20 -5.74 16.11
CA LYS A 38 2.19 -4.66 15.97
C LYS A 38 1.72 -3.56 15.03
N ILE A 39 0.97 -3.91 13.99
CA ILE A 39 0.33 -2.93 13.10
C ILE A 39 -0.74 -2.14 13.86
N GLU A 40 -1.64 -2.82 14.56
CA GLU A 40 -2.71 -2.23 15.38
C GLU A 40 -2.16 -1.22 16.40
N ASP A 41 -1.09 -1.57 17.13
CA ASP A 41 -0.50 -0.70 18.15
C ASP A 41 0.10 0.60 17.61
N ASN A 42 0.45 0.66 16.33
CA ASN A 42 1.28 1.74 15.76
C ASN A 42 0.59 2.51 14.62
N ILE A 43 -0.45 1.96 14.00
CA ILE A 43 -1.01 2.52 12.77
C ILE A 43 -1.69 3.86 12.96
N GLU A 44 -2.44 4.06 14.05
CA GLU A 44 -3.19 5.29 14.25
C GLU A 44 -2.26 6.50 14.33
N GLU A 45 -1.19 6.40 15.11
CA GLU A 45 -0.15 7.43 15.23
C GLU A 45 0.55 7.67 13.87
N PHE A 46 0.80 6.61 13.10
CA PHE A 46 1.41 6.73 11.78
C PHE A 46 0.53 7.50 10.79
N CYS A 47 -0.76 7.14 10.72
CA CYS A 47 -1.74 7.79 9.87
C CYS A 47 -1.96 9.25 10.29
N LYS A 48 -2.01 9.54 11.60
CA LYS A 48 -2.09 10.93 12.10
C LYS A 48 -0.92 11.79 11.59
N LYS A 49 0.31 11.27 11.67
CA LYS A 49 1.50 11.97 11.14
C LYS A 49 1.46 12.22 9.63
N LEU A 50 0.87 11.29 8.86
CA LEU A 50 0.67 11.47 7.42
C LEU A 50 -0.32 12.58 7.08
N VAL A 51 -1.39 12.69 7.86
CA VAL A 51 -2.48 13.63 7.55
C VAL A 51 -2.31 15.00 8.20
N GLU A 52 -1.48 15.09 9.24
CA GLU A 52 -1.23 16.30 10.03
C GLU A 52 -0.86 17.51 9.16
N LYS A 53 0.07 17.33 8.22
CA LYS A 53 0.53 18.41 7.33
C LYS A 53 -0.56 18.94 6.39
N ALA A 54 -1.58 18.14 6.11
CA ALA A 54 -2.71 18.52 5.26
C ALA A 54 -3.92 19.01 6.07
N GLY A 55 -3.85 19.01 7.41
CA GLY A 55 -4.95 19.42 8.28
C GLY A 55 -6.18 18.52 8.21
N LEU A 56 -6.02 17.26 7.78
CA LEU A 56 -7.14 16.31 7.67
C LEU A 56 -7.30 15.57 8.99
N VAL A 57 -8.54 15.50 9.49
CA VAL A 57 -8.84 14.94 10.82
C VAL A 57 -9.66 13.65 10.75
N GLU A 58 -10.53 13.50 9.75
CA GLU A 58 -11.43 12.35 9.63
C GLU A 58 -10.91 11.31 8.62
N PHE A 59 -10.49 10.15 9.12
CA PHE A 59 -10.03 9.03 8.28
C PHE A 59 -11.13 8.49 7.35
N ASN A 60 -12.39 8.66 7.72
CA ASN A 60 -13.53 8.24 6.91
C ASN A 60 -13.88 9.19 5.76
N ASP A 61 -13.19 10.32 5.63
CA ASP A 61 -13.28 11.23 4.48
C ASP A 61 -12.15 11.01 3.47
N LEU A 62 -11.28 10.02 3.73
CA LEU A 62 -10.14 9.68 2.90
C LEU A 62 -10.39 8.40 2.09
N PHE A 63 -9.83 8.33 0.88
CA PHE A 63 -9.75 7.05 0.16
C PHE A 63 -8.54 6.24 0.63
N TRP A 64 -8.62 4.91 0.59
CA TRP A 64 -7.59 4.02 1.18
C TRP A 64 -7.06 2.99 0.20
N ALA A 65 -5.75 3.00 -0.02
CA ALA A 65 -5.02 2.05 -0.84
C ALA A 65 -4.02 1.29 0.03
N VAL A 66 -4.46 0.20 0.64
CA VAL A 66 -3.60 -0.60 1.52
C VAL A 66 -3.06 -1.79 0.77
N HIS A 67 -1.73 -1.99 0.79
CA HIS A 67 -1.09 -3.23 0.36
C HIS A 67 -1.45 -4.35 1.35
N PRO A 68 -2.19 -5.38 0.91
CA PRO A 68 -2.65 -6.42 1.81
C PRO A 68 -1.63 -7.56 1.87
N GLY A 69 -0.88 -7.66 2.97
CA GLY A 69 -0.10 -8.86 3.26
C GLY A 69 -0.97 -10.11 3.51
N GLY A 70 -2.24 -9.89 3.90
CA GLY A 70 -3.28 -10.88 4.12
C GLY A 70 -4.56 -10.24 4.69
N PRO A 71 -5.68 -10.98 4.81
CA PRO A 71 -6.97 -10.40 5.24
C PRO A 71 -6.94 -9.91 6.69
N ALA A 72 -6.12 -10.53 7.54
CA ALA A 72 -5.98 -10.12 8.95
C ALA A 72 -5.47 -8.67 9.09
N ILE A 73 -4.56 -8.23 8.22
CA ILE A 73 -4.04 -6.86 8.25
C ILE A 73 -5.16 -5.86 7.94
N LEU A 74 -5.94 -6.10 6.89
CA LEU A 74 -7.07 -5.23 6.52
C LEU A 74 -8.12 -5.16 7.63
N ASN A 75 -8.45 -6.29 8.26
CA ASN A 75 -9.41 -6.33 9.36
C ASN A 75 -8.93 -5.52 10.58
N ARG A 76 -7.65 -5.62 10.92
CA ARG A 76 -7.07 -4.84 12.03
C ARG A 76 -7.04 -3.35 11.73
N LEU A 77 -6.72 -2.97 10.50
CA LEU A 77 -6.76 -1.56 10.09
C LEU A 77 -8.17 -0.99 10.19
N GLU A 78 -9.16 -1.71 9.68
CA GLU A 78 -10.57 -1.31 9.73
C GLU A 78 -11.05 -1.10 11.17
N SER A 79 -10.77 -2.06 12.06
CA SER A 79 -11.19 -1.96 13.46
C SER A 79 -10.47 -0.86 14.23
N THR A 80 -9.14 -0.75 14.06
CA THR A 80 -8.30 0.20 14.82
C THR A 80 -8.61 1.64 14.43
N LEU A 81 -8.72 1.91 13.12
CA LEU A 81 -8.97 3.24 12.59
C LEU A 81 -10.47 3.57 12.47
N LYS A 82 -11.35 2.63 12.89
CA LYS A 82 -12.81 2.74 12.82
C LYS A 82 -13.29 3.13 11.43
N LEU A 83 -12.72 2.50 10.40
CA LEU A 83 -13.08 2.77 9.01
C LEU A 83 -14.43 2.15 8.69
N ARG A 84 -15.20 2.82 7.83
CA ARG A 84 -16.35 2.20 7.17
C ARG A 84 -15.88 1.03 6.29
N SER A 85 -16.71 0.00 6.18
CA SER A 85 -16.41 -1.22 5.43
C SER A 85 -16.00 -0.97 3.98
N GLU A 86 -16.57 0.06 3.35
CA GLU A 86 -16.30 0.42 1.95
C GLU A 86 -14.88 0.94 1.73
N LYS A 87 -14.18 1.42 2.78
CA LYS A 87 -12.88 2.08 2.64
C LYS A 87 -11.79 1.13 2.17
N LEU A 88 -11.82 -0.12 2.60
CA LEU A 88 -10.83 -1.13 2.24
C LEU A 88 -11.30 -2.06 1.12
N GLU A 89 -12.44 -1.77 0.48
CA GLU A 89 -13.03 -2.63 -0.55
C GLU A 89 -12.06 -2.87 -1.72
N CYS A 90 -11.37 -1.83 -2.19
CA CYS A 90 -10.38 -1.95 -3.27
C CYS A 90 -9.20 -2.86 -2.88
N SER A 91 -8.72 -2.74 -1.64
CA SER A 91 -7.66 -3.61 -1.09
C SER A 91 -8.12 -5.06 -0.94
N ARG A 92 -9.35 -5.28 -0.45
CA ARG A 92 -9.95 -6.61 -0.31
C ARG A 92 -10.14 -7.27 -1.67
N ARG A 93 -10.62 -6.52 -2.66
CA ARG A 93 -10.81 -6.99 -4.03
C ARG A 93 -9.48 -7.40 -4.68
N ALA A 94 -8.45 -6.56 -4.59
CA ALA A 94 -7.13 -6.90 -5.12
C ALA A 94 -6.56 -8.17 -4.48
N LEU A 95 -6.73 -8.34 -3.17
CA LEU A 95 -6.32 -9.54 -2.46
C LEU A 95 -7.12 -10.78 -2.93
N MET A 96 -8.43 -10.63 -3.17
CA MET A 96 -9.28 -11.72 -3.64
C MET A 96 -8.94 -12.16 -5.06
N ASP A 97 -8.69 -11.21 -5.95
CA ASP A 97 -8.49 -11.46 -7.38
C ASP A 97 -7.05 -11.93 -7.69
N TYR A 98 -6.05 -11.42 -6.97
CA TYR A 98 -4.63 -11.64 -7.29
C TYR A 98 -3.80 -12.22 -6.14
N GLY A 99 -4.34 -12.23 -4.92
CA GLY A 99 -3.55 -12.60 -3.74
C GLY A 99 -2.46 -11.57 -3.40
N ASN A 100 -1.54 -11.99 -2.52
CA ASN A 100 -0.35 -11.22 -2.19
C ASN A 100 0.80 -11.60 -3.14
N VAL A 101 0.89 -10.91 -4.27
CA VAL A 101 2.00 -11.01 -5.24
C VAL A 101 3.07 -9.96 -4.95
N SER A 102 3.46 -9.87 -3.66
CA SER A 102 4.49 -8.95 -3.19
C SER A 102 4.12 -7.48 -3.46
N SER A 103 5.13 -6.63 -3.69
CA SER A 103 4.95 -5.20 -3.98
C SER A 103 3.97 -4.91 -5.09
N ASN A 104 3.75 -5.82 -6.05
CA ASN A 104 2.85 -5.58 -7.18
C ASN A 104 1.39 -5.42 -6.75
N THR A 105 0.98 -6.00 -5.61
CA THR A 105 -0.42 -5.96 -5.19
C THR A 105 -0.93 -4.51 -5.00
N ILE A 106 -0.08 -3.57 -4.58
CA ILE A 106 -0.50 -2.16 -4.42
C ILE A 106 -0.96 -1.52 -5.73
N PHE A 107 -0.40 -1.92 -6.88
CA PHE A 107 -0.81 -1.38 -8.18
C PHE A 107 -2.21 -1.83 -8.58
N TYR A 108 -2.58 -3.09 -8.30
CA TYR A 108 -3.95 -3.57 -8.51
C TYR A 108 -4.95 -2.84 -7.62
N VAL A 109 -4.57 -2.55 -6.36
CA VAL A 109 -5.39 -1.72 -5.45
C VAL A 109 -5.61 -0.32 -6.02
N MET A 110 -4.55 0.32 -6.50
CA MET A 110 -4.63 1.66 -7.08
C MET A 110 -5.47 1.69 -8.36
N GLU A 111 -5.44 0.63 -9.18
CA GLU A 111 -6.28 0.54 -10.38
C GLU A 111 -7.77 0.49 -10.00
N TYR A 112 -8.17 -0.40 -9.08
CA TYR A 112 -9.55 -0.46 -8.59
C TYR A 112 -10.01 0.84 -7.95
N MET A 113 -9.13 1.49 -7.19
CA MET A 113 -9.41 2.79 -6.60
C MET A 113 -9.63 3.87 -7.67
N ARG A 114 -8.80 3.91 -8.71
CA ARG A 114 -8.92 4.87 -9.81
C ARG A 114 -10.26 4.74 -10.52
N GLU A 115 -10.74 3.52 -10.73
CA GLU A 115 -12.06 3.25 -11.29
C GLU A 115 -13.19 3.71 -10.35
N GLY A 116 -13.07 3.44 -9.05
CA GLY A 116 -14.04 3.84 -8.03
C GLY A 116 -14.18 5.37 -7.90
N LEU A 117 -13.06 6.08 -7.85
CA LEU A 117 -13.01 7.55 -7.72
C LEU A 117 -13.67 8.26 -8.91
N LYS A 118 -13.54 7.73 -10.12
CA LYS A 118 -14.22 8.26 -11.33
C LYS A 118 -15.74 8.16 -11.23
N ARG A 119 -16.27 7.09 -10.65
CA ARG A 119 -17.72 6.85 -10.58
C ARG A 119 -18.45 7.69 -9.54
N LYS A 120 -17.79 8.03 -8.42
CA LYS A 120 -18.46 8.58 -7.24
C LYS A 120 -18.21 10.07 -6.94
N GLY A 121 -17.56 10.82 -7.85
CA GLY A 121 -17.15 12.20 -7.51
C GLY A 121 -16.30 12.21 -6.24
N GLY A 122 -15.35 11.27 -6.19
CA GLY A 122 -14.76 10.74 -4.96
C GLY A 122 -13.95 11.74 -4.13
N GLU A 123 -13.48 11.21 -3.01
CA GLU A 123 -12.71 11.92 -2.00
C GLU A 123 -11.46 12.57 -2.59
N GLU A 124 -11.17 13.79 -2.14
CA GLU A 124 -10.03 14.55 -2.65
C GLU A 124 -8.70 14.01 -2.11
N TRP A 125 -8.68 13.50 -0.89
CA TRP A 125 -7.47 13.03 -0.24
C TRP A 125 -7.56 11.54 0.08
N GLY A 126 -6.40 10.90 0.14
CA GLY A 126 -6.33 9.50 0.52
C GLY A 126 -4.94 9.05 0.92
N LEU A 127 -4.90 7.86 1.51
CA LEU A 127 -3.69 7.26 2.04
C LEU A 127 -3.39 5.97 1.29
N ALA A 128 -2.16 5.85 0.80
CA ALA A 128 -1.62 4.57 0.39
C ALA A 128 -0.66 4.05 1.46
N LEU A 129 -0.80 2.79 1.85
CA LEU A 129 -0.04 2.18 2.94
C LEU A 129 0.56 0.83 2.54
N ALA A 130 1.75 0.54 3.03
CA ALA A 130 2.38 -0.77 2.90
C ALA A 130 3.21 -1.14 4.12
N PHE A 131 3.43 -2.45 4.30
CA PHE A 131 4.16 -3.03 5.43
C PHE A 131 5.22 -4.00 4.92
N GLY A 132 6.48 -3.81 5.33
CA GLY A 132 7.64 -4.58 4.89
C GLY A 132 8.52 -5.13 6.02
N PRO A 133 9.63 -5.82 5.70
CA PRO A 133 10.57 -6.48 6.64
C PRO A 133 11.02 -5.63 7.81
N GLY A 134 11.25 -6.33 8.93
CA GLY A 134 11.57 -5.70 10.22
C GLY A 134 10.47 -4.81 10.79
N ILE A 135 9.24 -4.98 10.28
CA ILE A 135 8.10 -4.04 10.21
C ILE A 135 8.51 -2.61 9.94
N THR A 136 8.59 -2.33 8.64
CA THR A 136 8.64 -0.98 8.13
C THR A 136 7.25 -0.58 7.66
N PHE A 137 6.78 0.57 8.14
CA PHE A 137 5.55 1.22 7.68
C PHE A 137 5.94 2.19 6.58
N GLU A 138 5.30 2.08 5.45
CA GLU A 138 5.40 3.03 4.36
C GLU A 138 4.03 3.64 4.11
N GLY A 139 4.00 4.96 3.97
CA GLY A 139 2.76 5.68 3.78
C GLY A 139 2.93 6.87 2.86
N ILE A 140 1.92 7.08 2.03
CA ILE A 140 1.88 8.18 1.07
C ILE A 140 0.53 8.88 1.22
N LEU A 141 0.57 10.21 1.40
CA LEU A 141 -0.60 11.05 1.24
C LEU A 141 -0.77 11.38 -0.24
N ILE A 142 -1.94 11.03 -0.78
CA ILE A 142 -2.29 11.17 -2.19
C ILE A 142 -3.45 12.15 -2.31
N ARG A 143 -3.38 13.02 -3.32
CA ARG A 143 -4.49 13.88 -3.74
C ARG A 143 -5.10 13.36 -5.03
N SER A 144 -6.41 13.20 -5.06
CA SER A 144 -7.17 12.92 -6.28
C SER A 144 -7.23 14.18 -7.14
N LEU A 145 -6.75 14.08 -8.38
CA LEU A 145 -6.90 15.14 -9.36
C LEU A 145 -8.26 14.96 -10.02
N ARG A 146 -9.21 15.85 -9.74
CA ARG A 146 -10.43 15.96 -10.56
C ARG A 146 -9.99 16.19 -12.00
N GLN A 147 -10.49 15.37 -12.93
CA GLN A 147 -10.12 15.42 -14.34
C GLN A 147 -10.24 16.84 -14.91
N ARG A 148 -9.11 17.55 -14.99
CA ARG A 148 -8.75 18.39 -16.12
C ARG A 148 -7.47 17.78 -16.66
N THR A 149 -7.60 17.11 -17.80
CA THR A 149 -6.59 16.53 -18.69
C THR A 149 -5.13 16.79 -18.30
N ILE A 150 -4.54 15.97 -17.42
CA ILE A 150 -3.09 15.91 -17.25
C ILE A 150 -2.67 14.45 -17.09
N CYS A 151 -1.79 14.03 -17.99
CA CYS A 151 -1.14 12.72 -18.04
C CYS A 151 -0.30 12.52 -16.76
N MET A 152 -0.54 11.44 -16.00
CA MET A 152 0.21 11.14 -14.78
C MET A 152 1.56 10.50 -15.11
N HIS A 153 2.65 11.11 -14.66
CA HIS A 153 3.94 10.44 -14.51
C HIS A 153 3.97 9.67 -13.18
N ILE A 154 3.78 8.35 -13.24
CA ILE A 154 3.84 7.42 -12.09
C ILE A 154 5.29 7.03 -11.79
N SER A 155 6.21 8.00 -11.72
CA SER A 155 7.65 7.72 -11.53
C SER A 155 8.07 7.71 -10.05
N CYS A 156 7.32 8.34 -9.15
CA CYS A 156 7.77 8.53 -7.76
C CYS A 156 7.33 7.41 -6.80
N ILE A 157 6.26 6.67 -7.10
CA ILE A 157 5.84 5.49 -6.31
C ILE A 157 6.89 4.37 -6.44
N PHE A 158 7.63 4.34 -7.56
CA PHE A 158 8.66 3.35 -7.81
C PHE A 158 9.71 3.33 -6.69
N ILE A 159 10.21 4.45 -6.18
CA ILE A 159 11.40 4.44 -5.31
C ILE A 159 11.12 3.91 -3.89
N CYS A 160 9.93 4.17 -3.33
CA CYS A 160 9.57 3.63 -2.01
C CYS A 160 9.34 2.11 -2.06
N PHE A 161 8.69 1.60 -3.12
CA PHE A 161 8.40 0.17 -3.26
C PHE A 161 9.54 -0.64 -3.94
N LEU A 162 10.55 0.03 -4.51
CA LEU A 162 11.64 -0.60 -5.31
C LEU A 162 12.66 -1.41 -4.50
N GLY A 163 12.76 -1.16 -3.19
CA GLY A 163 13.59 -2.01 -2.32
C GLY A 163 13.20 -3.49 -2.41
N TRP A 164 11.97 -3.77 -2.84
CA TRP A 164 11.40 -5.10 -2.97
C TRP A 164 11.29 -5.63 -4.41
N THR A 165 11.11 -4.77 -5.41
CA THR A 165 11.09 -5.22 -6.81
C THR A 165 12.48 -5.66 -7.25
N HIS A 166 13.58 -5.02 -6.84
CA HIS A 166 14.91 -5.48 -7.28
C HIS A 166 15.23 -6.94 -6.89
N MET A 167 14.63 -7.44 -5.80
CA MET A 167 14.79 -8.81 -5.32
C MET A 167 13.82 -9.81 -5.97
N SER A 168 12.61 -9.36 -6.33
CA SER A 168 11.61 -10.21 -7.00
C SER A 168 11.92 -10.44 -8.49
N TRP A 169 12.55 -9.46 -9.15
CA TRP A 169 12.78 -9.50 -10.61
C TRP A 169 13.94 -10.43 -11.02
N ASN A 170 14.96 -10.61 -10.17
CA ASN A 170 16.08 -11.51 -10.47
C ASN A 170 15.75 -13.00 -10.24
N VAL A 171 14.76 -13.33 -9.41
CA VAL A 171 14.44 -14.72 -9.05
C VAL A 171 13.35 -15.33 -9.94
N LEU A 172 12.46 -14.52 -10.51
CA LEU A 172 11.31 -15.04 -11.25
C LEU A 172 11.47 -15.08 -12.79
N GLY A 173 12.59 -14.62 -13.36
CA GLY A 173 12.87 -14.79 -14.79
C GLY A 173 11.83 -14.19 -15.77
N TYR A 174 10.92 -13.34 -15.31
CA TYR A 174 9.88 -12.73 -16.15
C TYR A 174 10.34 -11.37 -16.67
N GLY A 175 11.08 -11.37 -17.77
CA GLY A 175 11.49 -10.18 -18.52
C GLY A 175 10.36 -9.50 -19.34
N HIS A 176 9.07 -9.65 -18.98
CA HIS A 176 7.98 -9.27 -19.89
C HIS A 176 6.76 -8.56 -19.28
N CYS A 177 6.86 -7.98 -18.07
CA CYS A 177 5.73 -7.25 -17.47
C CYS A 177 5.74 -5.72 -17.69
N LEU A 178 6.77 -5.17 -18.35
CA LEU A 178 6.86 -3.74 -18.70
C LEU A 178 6.06 -3.36 -19.95
N GLN A 179 5.42 -4.31 -20.65
CA GLN A 179 4.73 -4.05 -21.92
C GLN A 179 3.27 -3.56 -21.79
N TYR A 180 2.67 -3.54 -20.59
CA TYR A 180 1.28 -3.08 -20.43
C TYR A 180 1.12 -1.58 -20.17
N PHE A 181 2.22 -0.81 -20.06
CA PHE A 181 2.20 0.65 -20.07
C PHE A 181 2.90 1.18 -21.33
N LYS A 182 2.37 0.85 -22.51
CA LYS A 182 2.71 1.61 -23.72
C LYS A 182 1.97 2.95 -23.67
N PHE A 183 2.73 4.01 -23.48
CA PHE A 183 2.31 5.37 -23.79
C PHE A 183 2.07 5.48 -25.29
N ASN A 184 0.86 5.86 -25.68
CA ASN A 184 0.52 6.43 -26.97
C ASN A 184 -0.46 7.58 -26.73
#